data_AF-A0A3S5DUF2-F1
#
_entry.id   AF-A0A3S5DUF2-F1
#
_cell.length_a   1.000
_cell.length_b   1.000
_cell.length_c   1.000
_cell.angle_alpha   90.00
_cell.angle_beta   90.00
_cell.angle_gamma   90.00
#
_symmetry.space_group_name_H-M   'P 1'
#
loop_
_entity.id
_entity.type
_entity.pdbx_description
1 polymer ?
#
loop_
_entity_poly.entity_id
_entity_poly.type
_entity_poly.pdbx_seq_one_letter_code
_entity_poly.pdbx_strand_id
1 'polypeptide(L)'
;MRETANMISFCADAIGIRDDMYLGAGNAYMREVGAALDDGYKQGVLPQRPALVNLQCDIDHPTQSMADLAWLREHFGSLENLKGKKIAMTWAYSPSYGKPLSVPQGIIGLMTRFGMDVTLAHPEGYDLIPDVVEVAKNNAKASGGSFRQVTSMEEAFKDADIVYPKSWAPYKVMEERTELLRANDHEGLKALEKQCLAQNAQHKDWHCTEEMMETDP
;
A
#
# COMPACT_ATOMS: atom_id res chain seq x y z
N MET A 1 0.76 -13.38 -22.30
CA MET A 1 1.56 -12.41 -21.53
C MET A 1 2.97 -12.24 -22.13
N ARG A 2 3.80 -13.29 -22.23
CA ARG A 2 5.17 -13.22 -22.82
C ARG A 2 5.21 -12.59 -24.23
N GLU A 3 4.28 -12.98 -25.09
CA GLU A 3 4.17 -12.45 -26.46
C GLU A 3 3.85 -10.96 -26.46
N THR A 4 2.83 -10.55 -25.69
CA THR A 4 2.46 -9.14 -25.53
C THR A 4 3.62 -8.30 -25.01
N ALA A 5 4.32 -8.77 -23.96
CA ALA A 5 5.46 -8.06 -23.38
C ALA A 5 6.58 -7.85 -24.40
N ASN A 6 6.89 -8.83 -25.25
CA ASN A 6 7.89 -8.67 -26.31
C ASN A 6 7.41 -7.75 -27.43
N MET A 7 6.16 -7.93 -27.89
CA MET A 7 5.61 -7.21 -29.04
C MET A 7 5.55 -5.70 -28.82
N ILE A 8 5.22 -5.25 -27.61
CA ILE A 8 5.17 -3.82 -27.27
C ILE A 8 6.54 -3.21 -26.97
N SER A 9 7.61 -4.01 -26.93
CA SER A 9 8.91 -3.60 -26.36
C SER A 9 10.02 -3.33 -27.37
N PHE A 10 9.78 -3.51 -28.68
CA PHE A 10 10.83 -3.32 -29.70
C PHE A 10 11.49 -1.93 -29.63
N CYS A 11 10.71 -0.88 -29.38
CA CYS A 11 11.18 0.49 -29.24
C CYS A 11 10.80 1.11 -27.88
N ALA A 12 10.47 0.29 -26.88
CA ALA A 12 10.14 0.80 -25.55
C ALA A 12 11.41 0.80 -24.67
N ASP A 13 11.61 1.88 -23.94
CA ASP A 13 12.65 1.98 -22.90
C ASP A 13 12.10 1.73 -21.50
N ALA A 14 10.78 1.87 -21.30
CA ALA A 14 10.11 1.66 -20.03
C ALA A 14 8.68 1.13 -20.21
N ILE A 15 8.23 0.36 -19.22
CA ILE A 15 6.85 -0.11 -19.07
C ILE A 15 6.39 0.22 -17.66
N GLY A 16 5.30 0.97 -17.55
CA GLY A 16 4.60 1.21 -16.29
C GLY A 16 3.38 0.33 -16.17
N ILE A 17 3.23 -0.40 -15.07
CA ILE A 17 2.09 -1.29 -14.83
C ILE A 17 1.34 -0.88 -13.57
N ARG A 18 0.02 -0.74 -13.69
CA ARG A 18 -0.90 -0.60 -12.56
C ARG A 18 -1.87 -1.76 -12.55
N ASP A 19 -1.77 -2.63 -11.55
CA ASP A 19 -2.68 -3.76 -11.35
C ASP A 19 -2.84 -4.07 -9.86
N ASP A 20 -3.86 -3.46 -9.26
CA ASP A 20 -4.22 -3.53 -7.85
C ASP A 20 -5.59 -4.21 -7.63
N MET A 21 -6.18 -4.74 -8.70
CA MET A 21 -7.57 -5.18 -8.69
C MET A 21 -7.75 -6.56 -8.06
N TYR A 22 -6.73 -7.42 -8.20
CA TYR A 22 -6.74 -8.80 -7.75
C TYR A 22 -5.58 -9.06 -6.81
N LEU A 23 -5.92 -9.51 -5.61
CA LEU A 23 -4.93 -9.88 -4.62
C LEU A 23 -4.10 -11.08 -5.13
N GLY A 24 -2.77 -10.97 -5.01
CA GLY A 24 -1.78 -11.94 -5.47
C GLY A 24 -1.49 -11.91 -6.98
N ALA A 25 -2.25 -11.16 -7.79
CA ALA A 25 -2.11 -11.20 -9.25
C ALA A 25 -1.17 -10.12 -9.79
N GLY A 26 -1.34 -8.87 -9.38
CA GLY A 26 -0.61 -7.75 -9.99
C GLY A 26 0.90 -7.88 -9.83
N ASN A 27 1.35 -8.24 -8.62
CA ASN A 27 2.76 -8.47 -8.36
C ASN A 27 3.32 -9.69 -9.10
N ALA A 28 2.53 -10.76 -9.28
CA ALA A 28 2.93 -11.93 -10.08
C ALA A 28 3.03 -11.57 -11.57
N TYR A 29 2.02 -10.87 -12.10
CA TYR A 29 1.95 -10.40 -13.48
C TYR A 29 3.18 -9.55 -13.85
N MET A 30 3.57 -8.60 -13.00
CA MET A 30 4.77 -7.79 -13.24
C MET A 30 6.06 -8.62 -13.26
N ARG A 31 6.21 -9.64 -12.41
CA ARG A 31 7.39 -10.54 -12.46
C ARG A 31 7.42 -11.33 -13.75
N GLU A 32 6.26 -11.78 -14.19
CA GLU A 32 6.06 -12.47 -15.45
C GLU A 32 6.46 -11.58 -16.64
N VAL A 33 6.02 -10.32 -16.67
CA VAL A 33 6.46 -9.32 -17.67
C VAL A 33 7.97 -9.15 -17.60
N GLY A 34 8.55 -8.96 -16.42
CA GLY A 34 9.99 -8.83 -16.22
C GLY A 34 10.78 -10.00 -16.82
N ALA A 35 10.36 -11.24 -16.53
CA ALA A 35 10.99 -12.44 -17.08
C ALA A 35 10.88 -12.52 -18.61
N ALA A 36 9.76 -12.07 -19.18
CA ALA A 36 9.58 -12.02 -20.63
C ALA A 36 10.48 -10.98 -21.31
N LEU A 37 10.69 -9.82 -20.68
CA LEU A 37 11.64 -8.80 -21.15
C LEU A 37 13.09 -9.29 -21.06
N ASP A 38 13.44 -9.95 -19.96
CA ASP A 38 14.78 -10.51 -19.75
C ASP A 38 15.09 -11.57 -20.81
N ASP A 39 14.15 -12.47 -21.10
CA ASP A 39 14.29 -13.47 -22.16
C ASP A 39 14.37 -12.83 -23.56
N GLY A 40 13.49 -11.87 -23.87
CA GLY A 40 13.49 -11.17 -25.16
C GLY A 40 14.81 -10.46 -25.45
N TYR A 41 15.37 -9.79 -24.44
CA TYR A 41 16.68 -9.15 -24.54
C TYR A 41 17.82 -10.18 -24.67
N LYS A 42 17.81 -11.23 -23.84
CA LYS A 42 18.82 -12.29 -23.87
C LYS A 42 18.88 -13.05 -25.21
N GLN A 43 17.74 -13.23 -25.87
CA GLN A 43 17.65 -13.90 -27.17
C GLN A 43 17.91 -12.95 -28.36
N GLY A 44 18.19 -11.66 -28.12
CA GLY A 44 18.39 -10.66 -29.17
C GLY A 44 17.12 -10.29 -29.95
N VAL A 45 15.94 -10.62 -29.42
CA VAL A 45 14.65 -10.21 -29.99
C VAL A 45 14.39 -8.73 -29.71
N LEU A 46 14.69 -8.30 -28.48
CA LEU A 46 14.59 -6.90 -28.06
C LEU A 46 15.97 -6.25 -28.13
N PRO A 47 16.11 -5.07 -28.76
CA PRO A 47 17.39 -4.36 -28.83
C PRO A 47 17.83 -3.76 -27.47
N GLN A 48 16.88 -3.55 -26.56
CA GLN A 48 17.09 -3.09 -25.20
C GLN A 48 16.18 -3.85 -24.23
N ARG A 49 16.53 -3.85 -22.94
CA ARG A 49 15.70 -4.40 -21.86
C ARG A 49 14.93 -3.24 -21.20
N PRO A 50 13.61 -3.09 -21.44
CA PRO A 50 12.85 -1.97 -20.87
C PRO A 50 12.88 -1.97 -19.32
N ALA A 51 12.92 -0.80 -18.71
CA ALA A 51 12.68 -0.66 -17.28
C ALA A 51 11.23 -1.05 -16.95
N LEU A 52 11.01 -1.72 -15.81
CA LEU A 52 9.67 -2.04 -15.34
C LEU A 52 9.37 -1.23 -14.08
N VAL A 53 8.33 -0.41 -14.13
CA VAL A 53 7.93 0.47 -13.03
C VAL A 53 6.58 -0.02 -12.50
N ASN A 54 6.55 -0.43 -11.23
CA ASN A 54 5.31 -0.69 -10.52
C ASN A 54 4.62 0.64 -10.22
N LEU A 55 3.62 0.99 -11.02
CA LEU A 55 2.82 2.19 -10.79
C LEU A 55 1.92 2.03 -9.58
N GLN A 56 1.40 0.82 -9.35
CA GLN A 56 0.77 0.34 -8.11
C GLN A 56 0.37 -1.13 -8.31
N CYS A 57 0.55 -1.98 -7.29
CA CYS A 57 -0.02 -3.32 -7.27
C CYS A 57 -0.79 -3.62 -5.99
N ASP A 58 -1.27 -4.85 -5.85
CA ASP A 58 -2.01 -5.35 -4.69
C ASP A 58 -1.19 -5.34 -3.38
N ILE A 59 0.14 -5.42 -3.48
CA ILE A 59 1.05 -5.48 -2.33
C ILE A 59 1.60 -4.09 -1.95
N ASP A 60 2.03 -3.31 -2.93
CA ASP A 60 2.79 -2.07 -2.68
C ASP A 60 2.45 -1.00 -3.72
N HIS A 61 2.62 0.26 -3.31
CA HIS A 61 2.57 1.44 -4.16
C HIS A 61 3.90 2.20 -4.05
N PRO A 62 4.99 1.67 -4.64
CA PRO A 62 6.34 2.17 -4.38
C PRO A 62 6.58 3.59 -4.91
N THR A 63 5.90 3.97 -5.99
CA THR A 63 5.92 5.34 -6.52
C THR A 63 5.33 6.34 -5.53
N GLN A 64 4.24 5.98 -4.84
CA GLN A 64 3.61 6.82 -3.82
C GLN A 64 4.46 6.86 -2.56
N SER A 65 4.82 5.70 -1.99
CA SER A 65 5.55 5.65 -0.72
C SER A 65 6.91 6.35 -0.80
N MET A 66 7.64 6.20 -1.92
CA MET A 66 8.90 6.92 -2.13
C MET A 66 8.71 8.42 -2.32
N ALA A 67 7.62 8.86 -2.95
CA ALA A 67 7.30 10.28 -3.06
C ALA A 67 6.97 10.88 -1.68
N ASP A 68 6.19 10.16 -0.87
CA ASP A 68 5.88 10.58 0.51
C ASP A 68 7.14 10.65 1.37
N LEU A 69 8.05 9.69 1.25
CA LEU A 69 9.34 9.74 1.93
C LEU A 69 10.20 10.92 1.47
N ALA A 70 10.22 11.20 0.17
CA ALA A 70 10.96 12.34 -0.37
C ALA A 70 10.42 13.67 0.20
N TRP A 71 9.10 13.80 0.31
CA TRP A 71 8.46 14.92 0.99
C TRP A 71 8.84 15.00 2.47
N LEU A 72 8.77 13.90 3.22
CA LEU A 72 9.17 13.88 4.62
C LEU A 72 10.64 14.29 4.79
N ARG A 73 11.52 13.83 3.90
CA ARG A 73 12.93 14.24 3.89
C ARG A 73 13.09 15.74 3.66
N GLU A 74 12.33 16.33 2.75
CA GLU A 74 12.34 17.77 2.49
C GLU A 74 11.83 18.54 3.72
N HIS A 75 10.67 18.14 4.24
CA HIS A 75 10.01 18.78 5.37
C HIS A 75 10.85 18.75 6.66
N PHE A 76 11.41 17.59 7.00
CA PHE A 76 12.27 17.42 8.17
C PHE A 76 13.76 17.68 7.88
N GLY A 77 14.11 18.08 6.65
CA GLY A 77 15.45 18.48 6.22
C GLY A 77 16.42 17.35 5.88
N SER A 78 16.24 16.13 6.42
CA SER A 78 17.07 14.97 6.06
C SER A 78 16.40 13.65 6.43
N LEU A 79 16.92 12.54 5.90
CA LEU A 79 16.49 11.20 6.31
C LEU A 79 16.90 10.87 7.76
N GLU A 80 18.00 11.43 8.25
CA GLU A 80 18.46 11.22 9.63
C GLU A 80 17.51 11.87 10.64
N ASN A 81 16.93 13.03 10.30
CA ASN A 81 15.96 13.72 11.15
C ASN A 81 14.60 13.01 11.28
N LEU A 82 14.37 11.98 10.45
CA LEU A 82 13.19 11.11 10.55
C LEU A 82 13.32 10.07 11.68
N LYS A 83 14.54 9.76 12.14
CA LYS A 83 14.74 8.80 13.23
C LYS A 83 14.01 9.27 14.49
N GLY A 84 13.23 8.37 15.09
CA GLY A 84 12.40 8.65 16.27
C GLY A 84 11.17 9.53 16.00
N LYS A 85 10.88 9.93 14.75
CA LYS A 85 9.61 10.58 14.42
C LYS A 85 8.49 9.56 14.46
N LYS A 86 7.39 9.89 15.14
CA LYS A 86 6.18 9.08 15.18
C LYS A 86 5.31 9.36 13.95
N ILE A 87 5.05 8.33 13.16
CA ILE A 87 4.07 8.36 12.06
C ILE A 87 2.88 7.46 12.37
N ALA A 88 1.69 8.05 12.35
CA ALA A 88 0.41 7.37 12.52
C ALA A 88 -0.21 7.07 11.13
N MET A 89 -0.01 5.86 10.62
CA MET A 89 -0.72 5.37 9.44
C MET A 89 -2.07 4.80 9.90
N THR A 90 -3.16 5.53 9.71
CA THR A 90 -4.45 5.15 10.28
C THR A 90 -5.49 4.91 9.20
N TRP A 91 -6.43 4.01 9.48
CA TRP A 91 -7.65 3.88 8.70
C TRP A 91 -8.46 5.16 8.87
N ALA A 92 -9.20 5.56 7.83
CA ALA A 92 -10.15 6.66 7.94
C ALA A 92 -11.42 6.30 7.18
N TYR A 93 -12.56 6.81 7.63
CA TYR A 93 -13.84 6.59 6.99
C TYR A 93 -13.83 7.11 5.54
N SER A 94 -14.45 6.35 4.65
CA SER A 94 -14.73 6.78 3.29
C SER A 94 -16.09 6.26 2.84
N PRO A 95 -16.88 7.09 2.12
CA PRO A 95 -18.16 6.67 1.57
C PRO A 95 -18.02 5.74 0.33
N SER A 96 -16.80 5.40 -0.07
CA SER A 96 -16.51 4.49 -1.19
C SER A 96 -15.96 3.15 -0.72
N TYR A 97 -16.37 2.08 -1.38
CA TYR A 97 -15.92 0.70 -1.14
C TYR A 97 -14.62 0.35 -1.90
N GLY A 98 -13.89 -0.66 -1.42
CA GLY A 98 -12.96 -1.42 -2.25
C GLY A 98 -11.62 -0.74 -2.54
N LYS A 99 -11.18 0.19 -1.67
CA LYS A 99 -9.88 0.84 -1.85
C LYS A 99 -8.74 -0.15 -1.58
N PRO A 100 -7.69 -0.18 -2.43
CA PRO A 100 -6.54 -1.07 -2.27
C PRO A 100 -5.77 -0.83 -0.97
N LEU A 101 -5.14 -1.89 -0.45
CA LEU A 101 -4.26 -1.88 0.73
C LEU A 101 -2.83 -1.44 0.42
N SER A 102 -2.50 -1.26 -0.86
CA SER A 102 -1.15 -0.98 -1.36
C SER A 102 -0.48 0.23 -0.72
N VAL A 103 -1.25 1.30 -0.46
CA VAL A 103 -0.73 2.52 0.19
C VAL A 103 -0.39 2.29 1.67
N PRO A 104 -1.32 1.89 2.56
CA PRO A 104 -0.96 1.63 3.96
C PRO A 104 0.17 0.61 4.09
N GLN A 105 0.17 -0.44 3.26
CA GLN A 105 1.24 -1.44 3.19
C GLN A 105 2.59 -0.83 2.78
N GLY A 106 2.61 -0.01 1.72
CA GLY A 106 3.81 0.66 1.26
C GLY A 106 4.38 1.64 2.30
N ILE A 107 3.51 2.39 3.00
CA ILE A 107 3.93 3.31 4.07
C ILE A 107 4.56 2.55 5.23
N ILE A 108 3.90 1.52 5.79
CA ILE A 108 4.48 0.78 6.91
C ILE A 108 5.74 0.02 6.49
N GLY A 109 5.78 -0.50 5.25
CA GLY A 109 6.93 -1.24 4.73
C GLY A 109 8.15 -0.35 4.51
N LEU A 110 7.94 0.90 4.06
CA LEU A 110 9.02 1.83 3.78
C LEU A 110 9.48 2.61 5.01
N MET A 111 8.55 3.22 5.76
CA MET A 111 8.90 4.15 6.85
C MET A 111 9.63 3.44 8.00
N THR A 112 9.30 2.17 8.26
CA THR A 112 10.01 1.33 9.24
C THR A 112 11.49 1.09 8.88
N ARG A 113 11.94 1.40 7.67
CA ARG A 113 13.35 1.28 7.26
C ARG A 113 14.21 2.49 7.67
N PHE A 114 13.60 3.58 8.13
CA PHE A 114 14.30 4.85 8.41
C PHE A 114 14.37 5.19 9.89
N GLY A 115 14.20 4.20 10.78
CA GLY A 115 14.28 4.40 12.23
C GLY A 115 13.13 5.23 12.81
N MET A 116 12.02 5.33 12.07
CA MET A 116 10.79 5.99 12.53
C MET A 116 10.02 5.10 13.51
N ASP A 117 9.16 5.73 14.32
CA ASP A 117 8.19 5.06 15.17
C ASP A 117 6.86 4.96 14.43
N VAL A 118 6.61 3.81 13.81
CA VAL A 118 5.44 3.61 12.95
C VAL A 118 4.30 2.98 13.73
N THR A 119 3.17 3.68 13.84
CA THR A 119 1.93 3.15 14.40
C THR A 119 0.92 2.93 13.28
N LEU A 120 0.53 1.67 13.06
CA LEU A 120 -0.61 1.30 12.24
C LEU A 120 -1.87 1.26 13.12
N ALA A 121 -2.93 1.98 12.74
CA ALA A 121 -4.19 1.93 13.45
C ALA A 121 -5.36 1.65 12.53
N HIS A 122 -6.21 0.72 12.90
CA HIS A 122 -7.43 0.43 12.16
C HIS A 122 -8.50 -0.23 13.04
N PRO A 123 -9.78 -0.16 12.65
CA PRO A 123 -10.81 -0.94 13.31
C PRO A 123 -10.55 -2.44 13.19
N GLU A 124 -11.14 -3.23 14.08
CA GLU A 124 -11.09 -4.69 13.99
C GLU A 124 -11.58 -5.18 12.62
N GLY A 125 -10.85 -6.13 12.02
CA GLY A 125 -11.18 -6.71 10.73
C GLY A 125 -10.67 -5.93 9.50
N TYR A 126 -9.93 -4.83 9.69
CA TYR A 126 -9.25 -4.08 8.61
C TYR A 126 -7.75 -4.41 8.50
N ASP A 127 -7.37 -5.62 8.89
CA ASP A 127 -5.99 -6.08 8.84
C ASP A 127 -5.39 -5.97 7.43
N LEU A 128 -4.11 -5.63 7.38
CA LEU A 128 -3.29 -5.65 6.17
C LEU A 128 -2.77 -7.08 5.88
N ILE A 129 -2.08 -7.26 4.76
CA ILE A 129 -1.43 -8.54 4.43
C ILE A 129 -0.41 -8.91 5.54
N PRO A 130 -0.52 -10.10 6.17
CA PRO A 130 0.35 -10.51 7.26
C PRO A 130 1.85 -10.44 6.94
N ASP A 131 2.23 -10.84 5.73
CA ASP A 131 3.63 -10.80 5.29
C ASP A 131 4.19 -9.37 5.26
N VAL A 132 3.39 -8.36 4.90
CA VAL A 132 3.81 -6.95 4.92
C VAL A 132 3.97 -6.45 6.36
N VAL A 133 3.06 -6.85 7.25
CA VAL A 133 3.16 -6.53 8.68
C VAL A 133 4.44 -7.12 9.27
N GLU A 134 4.82 -8.33 8.87
CA GLU A 134 6.06 -8.96 9.30
C GLU A 134 7.31 -8.27 8.72
N VAL A 135 7.26 -7.82 7.46
CA VAL A 135 8.31 -6.97 6.89
C VAL A 135 8.49 -5.68 7.71
N ALA A 136 7.40 -5.00 8.08
CA ALA A 136 7.46 -3.77 8.87
C ALA A 136 8.10 -3.99 10.25
N LYS A 137 7.73 -5.07 10.96
CA LYS A 137 8.36 -5.45 12.24
C LYS A 137 9.86 -5.69 12.10
N ASN A 138 10.27 -6.44 11.10
CA ASN A 138 11.67 -6.77 10.88
C ASN A 138 12.50 -5.54 10.45
N ASN A 139 11.92 -4.67 9.61
CA ASN A 139 12.54 -3.40 9.23
C ASN A 139 12.76 -2.49 10.44
N ALA A 140 11.75 -2.32 11.30
CA ALA A 140 11.86 -1.49 12.51
C ALA A 140 12.98 -2.00 13.43
N LYS A 141 13.05 -3.31 13.65
CA LYS A 141 14.13 -3.94 14.43
C LYS A 141 15.52 -3.67 13.83
N ALA A 142 15.65 -3.72 12.51
CA ALA A 142 16.92 -3.52 11.82
C ALA A 142 17.35 -2.05 11.73
N SER A 143 16.39 -1.11 11.65
CA SER A 143 16.65 0.31 11.48
C SER A 143 16.79 1.09 12.80
N GLY A 144 16.39 0.47 13.93
CA GLY A 144 16.42 1.09 15.26
C GLY A 144 15.19 1.94 15.59
N GLY A 145 14.11 1.83 14.80
CA GLY A 145 12.80 2.43 15.10
C GLY A 145 11.85 1.45 15.80
N SER A 146 10.55 1.69 15.69
CA SER A 146 9.52 0.79 16.23
C SER A 146 8.33 0.62 15.27
N PHE A 147 7.62 -0.50 15.43
CA PHE A 147 6.36 -0.75 14.73
C PHE A 147 5.31 -1.25 15.73
N ARG A 148 4.13 -0.63 15.74
CA ARG A 148 3.01 -0.98 16.62
C ARG A 148 1.71 -1.03 15.84
N GLN A 149 0.80 -1.89 16.30
CA GLN A 149 -0.58 -1.97 15.81
C GLN A 149 -1.52 -1.63 16.97
N VAL A 150 -2.46 -0.73 16.74
CA VAL A 150 -3.42 -0.26 17.75
C VAL A 150 -4.83 -0.22 17.15
N THR A 151 -5.85 -0.20 18.01
CA THR A 151 -7.27 -0.23 17.60
C THR A 151 -7.99 1.10 17.85
N SER A 152 -7.25 2.17 18.14
CA SER A 152 -7.78 3.53 18.35
C SER A 152 -7.02 4.52 17.48
N MET A 153 -7.75 5.42 16.82
CA MET A 153 -7.18 6.53 16.06
C MET A 153 -6.51 7.53 17.00
N GLU A 154 -7.12 7.80 18.16
CA GLU A 154 -6.62 8.70 19.19
C GLU A 154 -5.26 8.23 19.75
N GLU A 155 -5.12 6.93 20.05
CA GLU A 155 -3.86 6.37 20.53
C GLU A 155 -2.73 6.53 19.49
N ALA A 156 -3.07 6.37 18.21
CA ALA A 156 -2.12 6.56 17.12
C ALA A 156 -1.72 8.03 16.96
N PHE A 157 -2.68 8.94 17.06
CA PHE A 157 -2.48 10.39 16.88
C PHE A 157 -1.76 11.05 18.04
N LYS A 158 -1.94 10.55 19.27
CA LYS A 158 -1.29 11.11 20.46
C LYS A 158 0.23 11.22 20.29
N ASP A 159 0.79 12.41 20.41
CA ASP A 159 2.23 12.68 20.24
C ASP A 159 2.79 12.30 18.86
N ALA A 160 1.95 12.23 17.81
CA ALA A 160 2.40 11.94 16.45
C ALA A 160 3.03 13.18 15.80
N ASP A 161 4.22 13.04 15.24
CA ASP A 161 4.82 14.07 14.38
C ASP A 161 4.16 14.12 13.00
N ILE A 162 3.63 12.97 12.55
CA ILE A 162 3.05 12.78 11.21
C ILE A 162 1.78 11.94 11.34
N VAL A 163 0.69 12.39 10.72
CA VAL A 163 -0.53 11.60 10.59
C VAL A 163 -0.84 11.32 9.12
N TYR A 164 -1.18 10.08 8.80
CA TYR A 164 -1.58 9.62 7.46
C TYR A 164 -2.90 8.84 7.54
N PRO A 165 -4.04 9.53 7.70
CA PRO A 165 -5.37 8.91 7.70
C PRO A 165 -5.85 8.59 6.29
N LYS A 166 -6.09 7.31 5.99
CA LYS A 166 -6.59 6.86 4.68
C LYS A 166 -7.45 5.61 4.81
N SER A 167 -8.57 5.53 4.08
CA SER A 167 -9.38 4.31 4.01
C SER A 167 -8.77 3.23 3.11
N TRP A 168 -8.96 1.96 3.48
CA TRP A 168 -8.75 0.77 2.66
C TRP A 168 -9.82 -0.29 2.93
N ALA A 169 -9.98 -1.24 2.01
CA ALA A 169 -10.82 -2.42 2.22
C ALA A 169 -10.04 -3.53 2.96
N PRO A 170 -10.69 -4.31 3.83
CA PRO A 170 -10.07 -5.46 4.49
C PRO A 170 -9.40 -6.42 3.51
N TYR A 171 -8.28 -7.02 3.93
CA TYR A 171 -7.58 -8.04 3.14
C TYR A 171 -8.52 -9.19 2.71
N LYS A 172 -9.34 -9.73 3.63
CA LYS A 172 -10.29 -10.81 3.36
C LYS A 172 -11.38 -10.43 2.34
N VAL A 173 -11.81 -9.17 2.36
CA VAL A 173 -12.78 -8.65 1.39
C VAL A 173 -12.16 -8.61 -0.01
N MET A 174 -10.86 -8.31 -0.12
CA MET A 174 -10.15 -8.34 -1.39
C MET A 174 -9.91 -9.76 -1.92
N GLU A 175 -9.74 -10.75 -1.03
CA GLU A 175 -9.75 -12.18 -1.39
C GLU A 175 -11.09 -12.58 -2.00
N GLU A 176 -12.20 -12.34 -1.28
CA GLU A 176 -13.55 -12.68 -1.76
C GLU A 176 -13.89 -11.96 -3.07
N ARG A 177 -13.58 -10.65 -3.15
CA ARG A 177 -13.76 -9.87 -4.38
C ARG A 177 -12.99 -10.47 -5.57
N THR A 178 -11.78 -10.98 -5.33
CA THR A 178 -10.96 -11.63 -6.37
C THR A 178 -11.63 -12.91 -6.90
N GLU A 179 -12.19 -13.73 -6.02
CA GLU A 179 -12.93 -14.94 -6.40
C GLU A 179 -14.19 -14.62 -7.21
N LEU A 180 -14.99 -13.66 -6.74
CA LEU A 180 -16.21 -13.21 -7.42
C LEU A 180 -15.92 -12.64 -8.82
N LEU A 181 -14.88 -11.81 -8.95
CA LEU A 181 -14.44 -11.27 -10.24
C LEU A 181 -14.00 -12.39 -11.20
N ARG A 182 -13.28 -13.41 -10.72
CA ARG A 182 -12.86 -14.55 -11.54
C ARG A 182 -14.05 -15.40 -11.99
N ALA A 183 -15.09 -15.49 -11.16
CA ALA A 183 -16.34 -16.18 -11.48
C ALA A 183 -17.28 -15.36 -12.38
N ASN A 184 -16.96 -14.09 -12.67
CA ASN A 184 -17.87 -13.13 -13.31
C ASN A 184 -19.22 -12.99 -12.56
N ASP A 185 -19.21 -13.10 -11.23
CA ASP A 185 -20.41 -12.99 -10.39
C ASP A 185 -20.72 -11.53 -10.04
N HIS A 186 -21.51 -10.89 -10.91
CA HIS A 186 -21.90 -9.50 -10.73
C HIS A 186 -22.84 -9.27 -9.54
N GLU A 187 -23.68 -10.25 -9.19
CA GLU A 187 -24.63 -10.10 -8.07
C GLU A 187 -23.90 -10.29 -6.72
N GLY A 188 -22.97 -11.25 -6.66
CA GLY A 188 -22.07 -11.39 -5.52
C GLY A 188 -21.25 -10.13 -5.27
N LEU A 189 -20.71 -9.50 -6.31
CA LEU A 189 -19.96 -8.23 -6.18
C LEU A 189 -20.81 -7.09 -5.60
N LYS A 190 -22.07 -6.96 -6.03
CA LYS A 190 -23.01 -5.96 -5.48
C LYS A 190 -23.35 -6.25 -4.02
N ALA A 191 -23.53 -7.53 -3.67
CA ALA A 191 -23.81 -7.94 -2.29
C ALA A 191 -22.62 -7.63 -1.38
N LEU A 192 -21.40 -7.97 -1.81
CA LEU A 192 -20.16 -7.67 -1.10
C LEU A 192 -19.95 -6.15 -0.94
N GLU A 193 -20.17 -5.37 -1.99
CA GLU A 193 -20.11 -3.90 -1.92
C GLU A 193 -21.08 -3.35 -0.85
N LYS A 194 -22.33 -3.80 -0.85
CA LYS A 194 -23.34 -3.37 0.13
C LYS A 194 -22.92 -3.73 1.56
N GLN A 195 -22.38 -4.93 1.77
CA GLN A 195 -21.90 -5.37 3.09
C GLN A 195 -20.74 -4.49 3.57
N CYS A 196 -19.76 -4.22 2.71
CA CYS A 196 -18.60 -3.42 3.07
C CYS A 196 -18.95 -1.94 3.31
N LEU A 197 -19.86 -1.36 2.53
CA LEU A 197 -20.38 -0.02 2.80
C LEU A 197 -21.09 0.05 4.16
N ALA A 198 -21.86 -0.99 4.51
CA ALA A 198 -22.48 -1.08 5.83
C ALA A 198 -21.46 -1.24 6.96
N GLN A 199 -20.37 -1.98 6.75
CA GLN A 199 -19.27 -2.10 7.70
C GLN A 199 -18.51 -0.77 7.87
N ASN A 200 -18.13 -0.09 6.78
CA ASN A 200 -17.48 1.23 6.83
C ASN A 200 -18.34 2.24 7.60
N ALA A 201 -19.67 2.19 7.43
CA ALA A 201 -20.60 3.10 8.09
C ALA A 201 -20.66 2.95 9.63
N GLN A 202 -20.13 1.85 10.19
CA GLN A 202 -19.98 1.65 11.64
C GLN A 202 -18.79 2.43 12.23
N HIS A 203 -17.88 2.91 11.38
CA HIS A 203 -16.63 3.56 11.78
C HIS A 203 -16.55 5.01 11.29
N LYS A 204 -17.69 5.72 11.25
CA LYS A 204 -17.72 7.14 10.82
C LYS A 204 -16.96 8.08 11.75
N ASP A 205 -16.77 7.66 12.99
CA ASP A 205 -15.94 8.28 14.02
C ASP A 205 -14.43 8.23 13.69
N TRP A 206 -13.98 7.33 12.82
CA TRP A 206 -12.60 7.30 12.32
C TRP A 206 -12.37 8.40 11.27
N HIS A 207 -12.35 9.65 11.71
CA HIS A 207 -12.02 10.81 10.88
C HIS A 207 -11.04 11.71 11.61
N CYS A 208 -10.10 12.28 10.86
CA CYS A 208 -9.15 13.25 11.38
C CYS A 208 -9.87 14.57 11.69
N THR A 209 -9.73 15.07 12.92
CA THR A 209 -10.22 16.38 13.36
C THR A 209 -9.05 17.32 13.67
N GLU A 210 -9.32 18.63 13.71
CA GLU A 210 -8.31 19.61 14.14
C GLU A 210 -7.85 19.35 15.58
N GLU A 211 -8.79 19.06 16.49
CA GLU A 211 -8.52 18.72 17.90
C GLU A 211 -7.52 17.55 18.05
N MET A 212 -7.64 16.51 17.21
CA MET A 212 -6.68 15.38 17.25
C MET A 212 -5.29 15.75 16.73
N MET A 213 -5.17 16.83 15.95
CA MET A 213 -3.89 17.34 15.43
C MET A 213 -3.30 18.45 16.31
N GLU A 214 -4.03 18.93 17.32
CA GLU A 214 -3.49 19.91 18.26
C GLU A 214 -2.34 19.28 19.05
N THR A 215 -1.16 19.87 18.90
CA THR A 215 -0.01 19.54 19.75
C THR A 215 -0.15 20.28 21.07
N ASP A 216 0.00 19.59 22.20
CA ASP A 216 0.02 20.23 23.53
C ASP A 216 1.00 21.44 23.51
N PRO A 217 0.57 22.63 24.01
CA PRO A 217 1.32 23.88 23.89
C PRO A 217 2.66 23.93 24.65
#